data_AF-A0A0X3BPH7-F1
#
_entry.id   AF-A0A0X3BPH7-F1
#
_cell.length_a   1.000
_cell.length_b   1.000
_cell.length_c   1.000
_cell.angle_alpha   90.00
_cell.angle_beta   90.00
_cell.angle_gamma   90.00
#
_symmetry.space_group_name_H-M   'P 1'
#
loop_
_entity.id
_entity.type
_entity.pdbx_description
1 polymer ?
#
loop_
_entity_poly.entity_id
_entity_poly.type
_entity_poly.pdbx_seq_one_letter_code
_entity_poly.pdbx_strand_id
1 'polypeptide(L)'
;MKCLVCEGKYDLIFLQEYIEKYSKVQGYPVNNNMDDFFDIFRSDYHPFHEGYKCVIYGEGGKRKLFERVIIPCVQEVFGRKGFKHHFFVVADADGADPDHLCSIYYKAITENIRSRKTTRYSCRRRNGDSCHVFYSPHDERYQCIVKTAHLPTSLENELVLKGVDKFRGKISKKTQENILNMPIHDALRSLSAHVGLTVEDFIKQSVNEEWFIDEPWFTEINHGLSSFLGIELQGSERF
;
A
#
# COMPACT_ATOMS: atom_id res chain seq x y z
N MET A 1 12.71 10.19 -3.00
CA MET A 1 11.36 10.30 -2.38
C MET A 1 10.81 8.92 -2.03
N LYS A 2 9.94 8.83 -1.01
CA LYS A 2 9.26 7.60 -0.57
C LYS A 2 7.74 7.70 -0.86
N CYS A 3 7.21 6.76 -1.63
CA CYS A 3 5.78 6.64 -1.94
C CYS A 3 5.24 5.31 -1.42
N LEU A 4 4.23 5.37 -0.56
CA LEU A 4 3.38 4.25 -0.21
C LEU A 4 2.19 4.27 -1.16
N VAL A 5 1.94 3.16 -1.85
CA VAL A 5 0.91 3.07 -2.90
C VAL A 5 -0.03 1.91 -2.57
N CYS A 6 -1.34 2.15 -2.63
CA CYS A 6 -2.38 1.18 -2.31
C CYS A 6 -3.55 1.27 -3.28
N GLU A 7 -4.38 0.22 -3.32
CA GLU A 7 -5.44 0.09 -4.34
C GLU A 7 -6.61 1.04 -4.12
N GLY A 8 -7.09 1.17 -2.88
CA GLY A 8 -8.34 1.85 -2.55
C GLY A 8 -8.21 3.01 -1.58
N LYS A 9 -9.35 3.71 -1.40
CA LYS A 9 -9.49 4.77 -0.40
C LYS A 9 -9.37 4.21 1.02
N TYR A 10 -9.93 3.03 1.28
CA TYR A 10 -9.92 2.44 2.61
C TYR A 10 -8.53 1.95 3.03
N ASP A 11 -7.75 1.41 2.09
CA ASP A 11 -6.33 1.09 2.30
C ASP A 11 -5.54 2.34 2.67
N LEU A 12 -5.77 3.45 1.95
CA LEU A 12 -5.11 4.72 2.23
C LEU A 12 -5.41 5.18 3.67
N ILE A 13 -6.67 5.13 4.09
CA ILE A 13 -7.06 5.55 5.46
C ILE A 13 -6.43 4.63 6.50
N PHE A 14 -6.46 3.33 6.27
CA PHE A 14 -5.86 2.34 7.17
C PHE A 14 -4.35 2.56 7.32
N LEU A 15 -3.63 2.70 6.20
CA LEU A 15 -2.19 2.91 6.18
C LEU A 15 -1.79 4.25 6.77
N GLN A 16 -2.60 5.30 6.54
CA GLN A 16 -2.38 6.60 7.16
C GLN A 16 -2.47 6.51 8.69
N GLU A 17 -3.60 5.99 9.21
CA GLU A 17 -3.80 5.83 10.64
C GLU A 17 -2.72 4.94 11.26
N TYR A 18 -2.36 3.86 10.57
CA TYR A 18 -1.33 2.93 11.01
C TYR A 18 0.04 3.61 11.14
N ILE A 19 0.48 4.34 10.11
CA ILE A 19 1.74 5.05 10.14
C ILE A 19 1.72 6.07 11.29
N GLU A 20 0.68 6.90 11.38
CA GLU A 20 0.58 7.91 12.43
C GLU A 20 0.66 7.29 13.83
N LYS A 21 -0.03 6.17 14.07
CA LYS A 21 -0.03 5.45 15.35
C LYS A 21 1.35 4.88 15.71
N TYR A 22 1.98 4.15 14.80
CA TYR A 22 3.15 3.32 15.14
C TYR A 22 4.51 3.95 14.85
N SER A 23 4.56 4.98 14.01
CA SER A 23 5.80 5.69 13.67
C SER A 23 5.88 7.10 14.23
N LYS A 24 4.76 7.69 14.70
CA LYS A 24 4.65 9.12 15.03
C LYS A 24 5.06 10.05 13.88
N VAL A 25 5.03 9.53 12.66
CA VAL A 25 5.31 10.26 11.43
C VAL A 25 3.99 10.50 10.71
N GLN A 26 3.87 11.65 10.06
CA GLN A 26 2.74 11.91 9.16
C GLN A 26 3.08 11.46 7.74
N GLY A 27 2.16 10.71 7.15
CA GLY A 27 2.11 10.48 5.71
C GLY A 27 1.20 11.52 5.04
N TYR A 28 1.53 11.96 3.84
CA TYR A 28 0.67 12.89 3.10
C TYR A 28 -0.30 12.09 2.22
N PRO A 29 -1.62 12.08 2.53
CA PRO A 29 -2.58 11.29 1.77
C PRO A 29 -2.93 11.94 0.44
N VAL A 30 -2.90 11.17 -0.65
CA VAL A 30 -3.36 11.57 -1.99
C VAL A 30 -4.33 10.51 -2.50
N ASN A 31 -5.60 10.85 -2.64
CA ASN A 31 -6.64 9.90 -3.05
C ASN A 31 -7.07 10.10 -4.50
N ASN A 32 -6.67 9.18 -5.39
CA ASN A 32 -7.03 9.12 -6.81
C ASN A 32 -6.85 10.47 -7.54
N ASN A 33 -5.84 11.24 -7.15
CA ASN A 33 -5.43 12.48 -7.79
C ASN A 33 -3.98 12.35 -8.26
N MET A 34 -3.82 11.83 -9.47
CA MET A 34 -2.50 11.52 -10.02
C MET A 34 -1.72 12.76 -10.46
N ASP A 35 -2.41 13.87 -10.75
CA ASP A 35 -1.76 15.14 -11.05
C ASP A 35 -1.09 15.69 -9.79
N ASP A 36 -1.81 15.75 -8.67
CA ASP A 36 -1.25 16.15 -7.36
C ASP A 36 -0.12 15.20 -6.92
N PHE A 37 -0.32 13.89 -7.09
CA PHE A 37 0.73 12.91 -6.83
C PHE A 37 2.00 13.19 -7.65
N PHE A 38 1.85 13.47 -8.94
CA PHE A 38 3.00 13.78 -9.79
C PHE A 38 3.62 15.14 -9.48
N ASP A 39 2.84 16.14 -9.10
CA ASP A 39 3.37 17.45 -8.72
C ASP A 39 4.26 17.34 -7.48
N ILE A 40 3.84 16.55 -6.48
CA ILE A 40 4.68 16.20 -5.33
C ILE A 40 5.89 15.37 -5.79
N PHE A 41 5.66 14.39 -6.66
CA PHE A 41 6.70 13.48 -7.16
C PHE A 41 7.84 14.21 -7.88
N ARG A 42 7.50 15.28 -8.59
CA ARG A 42 8.40 16.03 -9.48
C ARG A 42 9.08 17.21 -8.81
N SER A 43 8.59 17.66 -7.65
CA SER A 43 9.03 18.89 -7.00
C SER A 43 10.00 18.61 -5.86
N ASP A 44 11.15 19.29 -5.86
CA ASP A 44 12.13 19.26 -4.78
C ASP A 44 11.77 20.18 -3.60
N TYR A 45 10.81 21.09 -3.80
CA TYR A 45 10.44 22.15 -2.85
C TYR A 45 8.96 22.15 -2.50
N HIS A 46 8.24 21.07 -2.80
CA HIS A 46 6.84 20.95 -2.42
C HIS A 46 6.70 21.08 -0.89
N PRO A 47 5.69 21.80 -0.35
CA PRO A 47 5.44 21.91 1.10
C PRO A 47 5.35 20.55 1.82
N PHE A 48 5.03 19.49 1.08
CA PHE A 48 5.17 18.09 1.50
C PHE A 48 6.51 17.79 2.19
N HIS A 49 7.63 18.29 1.65
CA HIS A 49 8.98 17.95 2.14
C HIS A 49 9.30 18.61 3.50
N GLU A 50 8.48 19.54 3.99
CA GLU A 50 8.71 20.26 5.25
C GLU A 50 8.19 19.52 6.49
N GLY A 51 7.38 18.47 6.34
CA GLY A 51 6.76 17.79 7.49
C GLY A 51 6.45 16.30 7.32
N TYR A 52 6.51 15.77 6.08
CA TYR A 52 6.08 14.40 5.79
C TYR A 52 7.26 13.51 5.40
N LYS A 53 7.25 12.25 5.83
CA LYS A 53 8.31 11.28 5.43
C LYS A 53 7.97 10.51 4.16
N CYS A 54 6.68 10.39 3.83
CA CYS A 54 6.21 9.68 2.65
C CYS A 54 4.86 10.21 2.17
N VAL A 55 4.61 10.07 0.87
CA VAL A 55 3.27 10.23 0.29
C VAL A 55 2.55 8.89 0.38
N ILE A 56 1.27 8.90 0.74
CA ILE A 56 0.39 7.71 0.73
C ILE A 56 -0.64 7.91 -0.38
N TYR A 57 -0.50 7.17 -1.47
CA TYR A 57 -1.35 7.28 -2.64
C TYR A 57 -2.33 6.10 -2.73
N GLY A 58 -3.62 6.40 -2.89
CA GLY A 58 -4.68 5.40 -3.12
C GLY A 58 -5.27 5.55 -4.53
N GLU A 59 -5.27 4.49 -5.33
CA GLU A 59 -5.70 4.54 -6.75
C GLU A 59 -7.24 4.54 -6.96
N GLY A 60 -8.00 4.46 -5.87
CA GLY A 60 -9.47 4.58 -5.90
C GLY A 60 -10.20 3.31 -6.37
N GLY A 61 -9.65 2.13 -6.09
CA GLY A 61 -10.31 0.83 -6.32
C GLY A 61 -10.26 0.34 -7.77
N LYS A 62 -9.35 0.89 -8.58
CA LYS A 62 -9.19 0.49 -9.97
C LYS A 62 -8.15 -0.62 -10.08
N ARG A 63 -8.56 -1.76 -10.65
CA ARG A 63 -7.65 -2.81 -11.11
C ARG A 63 -6.55 -2.16 -11.95
N LYS A 64 -5.30 -2.59 -11.75
CA LYS A 64 -4.06 -2.13 -12.45
C LYS A 64 -3.28 -1.00 -11.78
N LEU A 65 -3.06 -1.10 -10.48
CA LEU A 65 -2.17 -0.21 -9.71
C LEU A 65 -0.79 -0.05 -10.37
N PHE A 66 -0.24 -1.16 -10.86
CA PHE A 66 1.07 -1.18 -11.49
C PHE A 66 1.08 -0.45 -12.84
N GLU A 67 0.12 -0.71 -13.72
CA GLU A 67 0.09 -0.10 -15.05
C GLU A 67 -0.29 1.38 -15.01
N ARG A 68 -1.10 1.80 -14.04
CA ARG A 68 -1.60 3.18 -13.94
C ARG A 68 -0.71 4.10 -13.11
N VAL A 69 -0.03 3.57 -12.10
CA VAL A 69 0.77 4.37 -11.17
C VAL A 69 2.24 4.02 -11.26
N ILE A 70 2.60 2.75 -10.96
CA ILE A 70 4.00 2.36 -10.79
C ILE A 70 4.79 2.47 -12.09
N ILE A 71 4.29 1.91 -13.20
CA ILE A 71 4.97 1.93 -14.51
C ILE A 71 5.17 3.37 -14.99
N PRO A 72 4.15 4.26 -15.03
CA PRO A 72 4.34 5.66 -15.39
C PRO A 72 5.35 6.38 -14.50
N CYS A 73 5.33 6.14 -13.18
CA CYS A 73 6.31 6.76 -12.29
C CYS A 73 7.73 6.28 -12.54
N VAL A 74 7.94 4.97 -12.71
CA VAL A 74 9.25 4.41 -13.04
C VAL A 74 9.77 5.00 -14.36
N GLN A 75 8.90 5.18 -15.36
CA GLN A 75 9.25 5.84 -16.62
C GLN A 75 9.63 7.31 -16.40
N GLU A 76 8.89 8.05 -15.58
CA GLU A 76 9.16 9.45 -15.26
C GLU A 76 10.53 9.61 -14.58
N VAL A 77 10.89 8.73 -13.62
CA VAL A 77 12.21 8.74 -12.95
C VAL A 77 13.33 8.60 -13.96
N PHE A 78 13.17 7.73 -14.96
CA PHE A 78 14.24 7.48 -15.92
C PHE A 78 14.28 8.44 -17.10
N GLY A 79 13.15 9.08 -17.43
CA GLY A 79 13.11 10.19 -18.38
C GLY A 79 13.76 11.47 -17.82
N ARG A 80 13.84 11.61 -16.50
CA ARG A 80 14.44 12.75 -15.81
C ARG A 80 15.83 12.39 -15.27
N LYS A 81 16.77 13.34 -15.28
CA LYS A 81 18.05 13.18 -14.55
C LYS A 81 17.77 13.45 -13.07
N GLY A 82 17.48 12.43 -12.26
CA GLY A 82 17.29 12.71 -10.84
C GLY A 82 16.83 11.57 -9.95
N PHE A 83 17.55 11.47 -8.84
CA PHE A 83 17.19 10.93 -7.52
C PHE A 83 16.72 9.47 -7.39
N LYS A 84 16.77 9.03 -6.14
CA LYS A 84 16.39 7.69 -5.69
C LYS A 84 14.92 7.72 -5.26
N HIS A 85 14.08 6.94 -5.93
CA HIS A 85 12.65 6.82 -5.64
C HIS A 85 12.35 5.43 -5.07
N HIS A 86 11.60 5.40 -3.97
CA HIS A 86 11.19 4.16 -3.32
C HIS A 86 9.67 4.09 -3.36
N PHE A 87 9.15 2.99 -3.87
CA PHE A 87 7.76 2.60 -3.83
C PHE A 87 7.61 1.42 -2.88
N PHE A 88 6.70 1.55 -1.92
CA PHE A 88 6.16 0.45 -1.17
C PHE A 88 4.71 0.28 -1.61
N VAL A 89 4.38 -0.86 -2.20
CA VAL A 89 3.09 -1.13 -2.82
C VAL A 89 2.37 -2.15 -1.97
N VAL A 90 1.19 -1.79 -1.45
CA VAL A 90 0.27 -2.73 -0.80
C VAL A 90 -0.81 -3.07 -1.81
N ALA A 91 -0.92 -4.34 -2.18
CA ALA A 91 -1.84 -4.83 -3.20
C ALA A 91 -2.64 -6.02 -2.68
N ASP A 92 -3.81 -6.25 -3.28
CA ASP A 92 -4.66 -7.38 -2.96
C ASP A 92 -4.17 -8.61 -3.74
N ALA A 93 -3.98 -9.74 -3.03
CA ALA A 93 -3.59 -10.99 -3.67
C ALA A 93 -4.79 -11.71 -4.28
N ASP A 94 -6.01 -11.47 -3.78
CA ASP A 94 -7.24 -12.17 -4.19
C ASP A 94 -7.07 -13.71 -4.22
N GLY A 95 -6.30 -14.26 -3.27
CA GLY A 95 -5.98 -15.68 -3.19
C GLY A 95 -4.93 -16.20 -4.19
N ALA A 96 -4.32 -15.32 -4.99
CA ALA A 96 -3.18 -15.66 -5.83
C ALA A 96 -1.88 -15.72 -5.02
N ASP A 97 -0.90 -16.46 -5.54
CA ASP A 97 0.43 -16.58 -4.93
C ASP A 97 1.22 -15.25 -5.02
N PRO A 98 1.65 -14.65 -3.90
CA PRO A 98 2.39 -13.37 -3.88
C PRO A 98 3.67 -13.37 -4.72
N ASP A 99 4.40 -14.49 -4.77
CA ASP A 99 5.65 -14.60 -5.55
C ASP A 99 5.35 -14.60 -7.05
N HIS A 100 4.28 -15.30 -7.45
CA HIS A 100 3.76 -15.25 -8.82
C HIS A 100 3.34 -13.83 -9.23
N LEU A 101 2.57 -13.13 -8.39
CA LEU A 101 2.16 -11.74 -8.64
C LEU A 101 3.37 -10.81 -8.80
N CYS A 102 4.34 -10.90 -7.88
CA CYS A 102 5.59 -10.14 -7.97
C CYS A 102 6.34 -10.37 -9.29
N SER A 103 6.37 -11.61 -9.78
CA SER A 103 6.99 -11.97 -11.05
C SER A 103 6.24 -11.37 -12.25
N ILE A 104 4.90 -11.37 -12.21
CA ILE A 104 4.06 -10.73 -13.25
C ILE A 104 4.32 -9.22 -13.29
N TYR A 105 4.27 -8.54 -12.14
CA TYR A 105 4.48 -7.10 -12.07
C TYR A 105 5.88 -6.71 -12.54
N TYR A 106 6.90 -7.47 -12.12
CA TYR A 106 8.26 -7.30 -12.59
C TYR A 106 8.38 -7.39 -14.11
N LYS A 107 7.79 -8.42 -14.71
CA LYS A 107 7.79 -8.61 -16.18
C LYS A 107 7.09 -7.44 -16.85
N ALA A 108 5.91 -7.04 -16.37
CA ALA A 108 5.14 -5.94 -16.94
C ALA A 108 5.91 -4.60 -16.91
N ILE A 109 6.55 -4.27 -15.78
CA ILE A 109 7.41 -3.08 -15.66
C ILE A 109 8.59 -3.18 -16.63
N THR A 110 9.29 -4.32 -16.63
CA THR A 110 10.49 -4.53 -17.45
C THR A 110 10.19 -4.47 -18.95
N GLU A 111 9.11 -5.11 -19.41
CA GLU A 111 8.67 -5.09 -20.80
C GLU A 111 8.26 -3.69 -21.25
N ASN A 112 7.52 -2.94 -20.41
CA ASN A 112 7.14 -1.57 -20.71
C ASN A 112 8.35 -0.62 -20.81
N ILE A 113 9.36 -0.81 -19.97
CA ILE A 113 10.60 -0.05 -20.05
C ILE A 113 11.37 -0.40 -21.34
N ARG A 114 11.50 -1.70 -21.67
CA ARG A 114 12.24 -2.19 -22.85
C ARG A 114 11.60 -1.78 -24.17
N SER A 115 10.27 -1.80 -24.27
CA SER A 115 9.54 -1.53 -25.52
C SER A 115 9.77 -0.12 -26.05
N ARG A 116 10.11 0.85 -25.19
CA ARG A 116 10.31 2.26 -25.57
C ARG A 116 11.70 2.59 -26.13
N LYS A 117 12.57 1.60 -26.42
CA LYS A 117 13.96 1.78 -26.94
C LYS A 117 14.85 2.76 -26.16
N THR A 118 14.38 3.23 -25.02
CA THR A 118 15.07 4.20 -24.20
C THR A 118 15.99 3.38 -23.31
N THR A 119 17.28 3.32 -23.65
CA THR A 119 18.41 3.00 -22.75
C THR A 119 18.53 1.62 -22.04
N ARG A 120 19.78 1.23 -21.78
CA ARG A 120 20.19 -0.02 -21.11
C ARG A 120 19.92 0.04 -19.59
N TYR A 121 18.73 -0.37 -19.15
CA TYR A 121 18.47 -0.56 -17.72
C TYR A 121 19.03 -1.91 -17.25
N SER A 122 19.57 -1.93 -16.03
CA SER A 122 19.75 -3.19 -15.31
C SER A 122 18.67 -3.28 -14.24
N CYS A 123 18.08 -4.46 -14.12
CA CYS A 123 17.16 -4.76 -13.04
C CYS A 123 17.73 -5.93 -12.26
N ARG A 124 17.76 -5.79 -10.93
CA ARG A 124 18.23 -6.85 -10.03
C ARG A 124 17.13 -7.13 -9.02
N ARG A 125 16.75 -8.40 -8.91
CA ARG A 125 15.97 -8.90 -7.79
C ARG A 125 16.87 -8.85 -6.56
N ARG A 126 16.43 -8.21 -5.49
CA ARG A 126 17.19 -8.15 -4.23
C ARG A 126 16.55 -9.15 -3.27
N ASN A 127 17.34 -10.12 -2.78
CA ASN A 127 16.96 -11.22 -1.85
C ASN A 127 15.55 -11.11 -1.25
N GLY A 128 14.71 -12.11 -1.54
CA GLY A 128 13.28 -12.10 -1.21
C GLY A 128 12.46 -11.63 -2.41
N ASP A 129 11.37 -12.33 -2.69
CA ASP A 129 10.73 -12.34 -4.00
C ASP A 129 9.93 -11.08 -4.36
N SER A 130 9.84 -10.12 -3.43
CA SER A 130 8.96 -8.94 -3.48
C SER A 130 9.66 -7.57 -3.60
N CYS A 131 10.98 -7.51 -3.84
CA CYS A 131 11.72 -6.26 -3.99
C CYS A 131 12.52 -6.18 -5.31
N HIS A 132 12.17 -5.20 -6.14
CA HIS A 132 12.75 -4.97 -7.47
C HIS A 132 13.49 -3.63 -7.50
N VAL A 133 14.74 -3.65 -7.97
CA VAL A 133 15.54 -2.42 -8.13
C VAL A 133 15.84 -2.19 -9.60
N PHE A 134 15.41 -1.02 -10.08
CA PHE A 134 15.63 -0.56 -11.45
C PHE A 134 16.70 0.54 -11.41
N TYR A 135 17.78 0.37 -12.17
CA TYR A 135 18.89 1.33 -12.22
C TYR A 135 18.84 2.14 -13.50
N SER A 136 19.07 3.46 -13.37
CA SER A 136 19.16 4.33 -14.54
C SER A 136 20.40 3.99 -15.38
N PRO A 137 20.28 4.01 -16.71
CA PRO A 137 21.38 3.88 -17.66
C PRO A 137 22.36 5.05 -17.62
N HIS A 138 21.92 6.20 -17.11
CA HIS A 138 22.67 7.45 -17.16
C HIS A 138 23.59 7.60 -15.94
N ASP A 139 23.15 7.09 -14.78
CA ASP A 139 23.89 7.15 -13.51
C ASP A 139 23.30 6.11 -12.55
N GLU A 140 24.14 5.21 -12.01
CA GLU A 140 23.71 4.16 -11.09
C GLU A 140 23.18 4.68 -9.75
N ARG A 141 23.48 5.94 -9.40
CA ARG A 141 22.92 6.61 -8.22
C ARG A 141 21.42 6.87 -8.37
N TYR A 142 20.92 6.96 -9.61
CA TYR A 142 19.49 7.07 -9.90
C TYR A 142 18.90 5.67 -9.99
N GLN A 143 18.06 5.35 -9.00
CA GLN A 143 17.40 4.06 -8.91
C GLN A 143 15.96 4.22 -8.47
N CYS A 144 15.10 3.37 -9.03
CA CYS A 144 13.75 3.18 -8.56
C CYS A 144 13.66 1.82 -7.87
N ILE A 145 13.26 1.81 -6.60
CA ILE A 145 13.05 0.59 -5.81
C ILE A 145 11.55 0.39 -5.69
N VAL A 146 11.05 -0.77 -6.08
CA VAL A 146 9.64 -1.16 -5.92
C VAL A 146 9.60 -2.37 -5.01
N LYS A 147 9.05 -2.21 -3.82
CA LYS A 147 8.75 -3.29 -2.89
C LYS A 147 7.25 -3.50 -2.84
N THR A 148 6.81 -4.75 -2.89
CA THR A 148 5.39 -5.11 -2.81
C THR A 148 5.14 -5.91 -1.54
N ALA A 149 3.99 -5.69 -0.90
CA ALA A 149 3.43 -6.53 0.14
C ALA A 149 1.96 -6.79 -0.21
N HIS A 150 1.43 -7.94 0.19
CA HIS A 150 0.10 -8.34 -0.23
C HIS A 150 -0.86 -8.56 0.94
N LEU A 151 -2.09 -8.11 0.76
CA LEU A 151 -3.24 -8.57 1.53
C LEU A 151 -3.72 -9.90 0.95
N PRO A 152 -4.11 -10.90 1.76
CA PRO A 152 -4.50 -12.21 1.25
C PRO A 152 -5.77 -12.15 0.38
N THR A 153 -6.68 -11.25 0.71
CA THR A 153 -7.92 -10.98 -0.02
C THR A 153 -8.01 -9.49 -0.32
N SER A 154 -8.79 -8.73 0.46
CA SER A 154 -8.87 -7.27 0.45
C SER A 154 -8.99 -6.77 1.88
N LEU A 155 -8.61 -5.51 2.13
CA LEU A 155 -8.74 -4.92 3.46
C LEU A 155 -10.18 -4.94 3.96
N GLU A 156 -11.16 -4.67 3.09
CA GLU A 156 -12.58 -4.71 3.46
C GLU A 156 -13.02 -6.10 3.94
N ASN A 157 -12.52 -7.16 3.30
CA ASN A 157 -12.79 -8.52 3.71
C ASN A 157 -12.21 -8.83 5.09
N GLU A 158 -10.95 -8.46 5.32
CA GLU A 158 -10.30 -8.63 6.63
C GLU A 158 -11.03 -7.84 7.72
N LEU A 159 -11.48 -6.61 7.44
CA LEU A 159 -12.26 -5.77 8.34
C LEU A 159 -13.61 -6.38 8.70
N VAL A 160 -14.32 -6.95 7.73
CA VAL A 160 -15.62 -7.59 7.98
C VAL A 160 -15.44 -8.84 8.83
N LEU A 161 -14.50 -9.72 8.48
CA LEU A 161 -14.26 -10.97 9.20
C LEU A 161 -13.81 -10.70 10.64
N LYS A 162 -12.79 -9.84 10.82
CA LYS A 162 -12.25 -9.51 12.14
C LYS A 162 -13.24 -8.69 12.96
N GLY A 163 -13.97 -7.78 12.33
CA GLY A 163 -15.01 -6.99 12.98
C GLY A 163 -16.16 -7.84 13.51
N VAL A 164 -16.67 -8.80 12.71
CA VAL A 164 -17.70 -9.75 13.17
C VAL A 164 -17.23 -10.51 14.40
N ASP A 165 -15.97 -10.97 14.40
CA ASP A 165 -15.36 -11.65 15.54
C ASP A 165 -15.27 -10.75 16.79
N LYS A 166 -14.70 -9.54 16.65
CA LYS A 166 -14.55 -8.54 17.72
C LYS A 166 -15.88 -8.12 18.33
N PHE A 167 -16.96 -8.13 17.54
CA PHE A 167 -18.29 -7.73 17.98
C PHE A 167 -19.27 -8.89 18.24
N ARG A 168 -18.82 -10.15 18.32
CA ARG A 168 -19.70 -11.32 18.55
C ARG A 168 -20.70 -11.16 19.70
N GLY A 169 -20.36 -10.41 20.75
CA GLY A 169 -21.24 -10.12 21.89
C GLY A 169 -22.23 -8.96 21.70
N LYS A 170 -22.06 -8.14 20.65
CA LYS A 170 -22.86 -6.94 20.36
C LYS A 170 -23.81 -7.12 19.16
N ILE A 171 -23.52 -8.08 18.27
CA ILE A 171 -24.36 -8.39 17.10
C ILE A 171 -24.94 -9.80 17.20
N SER A 172 -26.22 -9.96 16.88
CA SER A 172 -26.90 -11.26 16.92
C SER A 172 -26.30 -12.25 15.93
N LYS A 173 -26.36 -13.56 16.21
CA LYS A 173 -25.88 -14.61 15.27
C LYS A 173 -26.51 -14.49 13.88
N LYS A 174 -27.82 -14.23 13.82
CA LYS A 174 -28.53 -14.03 12.55
C LYS A 174 -27.99 -12.82 11.78
N THR A 175 -27.68 -11.73 12.48
CA THR A 175 -27.07 -10.54 11.88
C THR A 175 -25.68 -10.86 11.34
N GLN A 176 -24.86 -11.61 12.07
CA GLN A 176 -23.53 -12.04 11.64
C GLN A 176 -23.61 -12.86 10.34
N GLU A 177 -24.49 -13.87 10.31
CA GLU A 177 -24.72 -14.69 9.11
C GLU A 177 -25.19 -13.85 7.92
N ASN A 178 -26.10 -12.89 8.13
CA ASN A 178 -26.54 -12.01 7.07
C ASN A 178 -25.38 -11.16 6.52
N ILE A 179 -24.57 -10.54 7.39
CA ILE A 179 -23.43 -9.70 6.99
C ILE A 179 -22.43 -10.50 6.15
N LEU A 180 -22.11 -11.73 6.57
CA LEU A 180 -21.14 -12.60 5.88
C LEU A 180 -21.60 -13.10 4.51
N ASN A 181 -22.91 -13.02 4.22
CA ASN A 181 -23.49 -13.42 2.94
C ASN A 181 -23.77 -12.23 1.99
N MET A 182 -23.35 -11.01 2.35
CA MET A 182 -23.54 -9.81 1.53
C MET A 182 -22.30 -9.51 0.67
N PRO A 183 -22.44 -8.75 -0.42
CA PRO A 183 -21.30 -8.17 -1.13
C PRO A 183 -20.41 -7.37 -0.17
N ILE A 184 -19.09 -7.42 -0.35
CA ILE A 184 -18.16 -6.99 0.71
C ILE A 184 -18.31 -5.51 1.10
N HIS A 185 -18.54 -4.62 0.14
CA HIS A 185 -18.76 -3.20 0.42
C HIS A 185 -20.08 -2.94 1.18
N ASP A 186 -21.09 -3.79 0.99
CA ASP A 186 -22.36 -3.69 1.71
C ASP A 186 -22.24 -4.32 3.10
N ALA A 187 -21.48 -5.41 3.23
CA ALA A 187 -21.14 -6.04 4.50
C ALA A 187 -20.41 -5.07 5.42
N LEU A 188 -19.37 -4.36 4.93
CA LEU A 188 -18.61 -3.38 5.71
C LEU A 188 -19.48 -2.19 6.15
N ARG A 189 -20.32 -1.67 5.25
CA ARG A 189 -21.28 -0.60 5.57
C ARG A 189 -22.32 -1.04 6.59
N SER A 190 -22.83 -2.26 6.46
CA SER A 190 -23.79 -2.82 7.41
C SER A 190 -23.17 -3.02 8.79
N LEU A 191 -21.95 -3.58 8.86
CA LEU A 191 -21.26 -3.82 10.11
C LEU A 191 -20.91 -2.53 10.85
N SER A 192 -20.33 -1.55 10.14
CA SER A 192 -20.02 -0.22 10.72
C SER A 192 -21.27 0.48 11.25
N ALA A 193 -22.38 0.45 10.50
CA ALA A 193 -23.66 1.01 10.95
C ALA A 193 -24.21 0.30 12.21
N HIS A 194 -24.08 -1.03 12.33
CA HIS A 194 -24.53 -1.78 13.51
C HIS A 194 -23.78 -1.38 14.79
N VAL A 195 -22.54 -0.90 14.67
CA VAL A 195 -21.74 -0.42 15.82
C VAL A 195 -21.76 1.10 15.96
N GLY A 196 -22.58 1.80 15.16
CA GLY A 196 -22.77 3.24 15.24
C GLY A 196 -21.58 4.07 14.74
N LEU A 197 -20.78 3.53 13.81
CA LEU A 197 -19.60 4.19 13.27
C LEU A 197 -19.72 4.42 11.77
N THR A 198 -19.00 5.42 11.27
CA THR A 198 -18.72 5.51 9.83
C THR A 198 -17.73 4.42 9.43
N VAL A 199 -17.64 4.10 8.14
CA VAL A 199 -16.62 3.15 7.65
C VAL A 199 -15.21 3.65 7.95
N GLU A 200 -14.95 4.96 7.85
CA GLU A 200 -13.64 5.52 8.16
C GLU A 200 -13.31 5.38 9.65
N ASP A 201 -14.24 5.71 10.55
CA ASP A 201 -14.04 5.55 11.99
C ASP A 201 -13.86 4.07 12.37
N PHE A 202 -14.55 3.16 11.69
CA PHE A 202 -14.40 1.72 11.86
C PHE A 202 -13.00 1.25 11.46
N ILE A 203 -12.47 1.73 10.34
CA ILE A 203 -11.08 1.45 9.90
C ILE A 203 -10.10 1.98 10.94
N LYS A 204 -10.26 3.22 11.39
CA LYS A 204 -9.37 3.82 12.39
C LYS A 204 -9.43 3.07 13.72
N GLN A 205 -10.61 2.63 14.14
CA GLN A 205 -10.76 1.80 15.33
C GLN A 205 -10.00 0.47 15.18
N SER A 206 -10.06 -0.19 14.02
CA SER A 206 -9.36 -1.46 13.79
C SER A 206 -7.84 -1.33 13.97
N VAL A 207 -7.27 -0.19 13.55
CA VAL A 207 -5.85 0.14 13.76
C VAL A 207 -5.59 0.45 15.24
N ASN A 208 -6.39 1.31 15.85
CA ASN A 208 -6.20 1.76 17.23
C ASN A 208 -6.33 0.62 18.25
N GLU A 209 -7.23 -0.33 18.01
CA GLU A 209 -7.43 -1.53 18.82
C GLU A 209 -6.57 -2.74 18.40
N GLU A 210 -5.62 -2.55 17.48
CA GLU A 210 -4.64 -3.57 17.09
C GLU A 210 -5.26 -4.85 16.55
N TRP A 211 -6.36 -4.76 15.80
CA TRP A 211 -7.12 -5.94 15.39
C TRP A 211 -6.28 -6.96 14.62
N PHE A 212 -5.33 -6.50 13.82
CA PHE A 212 -4.54 -7.32 12.90
C PHE A 212 -3.09 -7.55 13.35
N ILE A 213 -2.72 -7.19 14.60
CA ILE A 213 -1.31 -7.20 15.04
C ILE A 213 -0.63 -8.58 14.90
N ASP A 214 -1.40 -9.65 15.10
CA ASP A 214 -0.91 -11.03 15.02
C ASP A 214 -1.13 -11.68 13.64
N GLU A 215 -1.68 -10.93 12.66
CA GLU A 215 -1.93 -11.48 11.33
C GLU A 215 -0.63 -11.55 10.51
N PRO A 216 -0.34 -12.67 9.81
CA PRO A 216 0.89 -12.82 9.04
C PRO A 216 1.09 -11.72 7.97
N TRP A 217 0.03 -11.39 7.24
CA TRP A 217 0.06 -10.34 6.21
C TRP A 217 0.39 -8.97 6.81
N PHE A 218 -0.14 -8.68 8.01
CA PHE A 218 0.09 -7.42 8.70
C PHE A 218 1.53 -7.32 9.20
N THR A 219 2.08 -8.44 9.67
CA THR A 219 3.49 -8.54 10.09
C THR A 219 4.43 -8.29 8.91
N GLU A 220 4.12 -8.84 7.73
CA GLU A 220 4.88 -8.58 6.51
C GLU A 220 4.84 -7.10 6.10
N ILE A 221 3.65 -6.50 6.11
CA ILE A 221 3.47 -5.06 5.83
C ILE A 221 4.26 -4.23 6.84
N ASN A 222 4.19 -4.53 8.13
CA ASN A 222 4.90 -3.83 9.21
C ASN A 222 6.43 -3.88 9.03
N HIS A 223 7.00 -5.08 8.84
CA HIS A 223 8.42 -5.24 8.55
C HIS A 223 8.82 -4.52 7.25
N GLY A 224 7.93 -4.58 6.26
CA GLY A 224 8.07 -3.89 5.00
C GLY A 224 8.19 -2.37 5.14
N LEU A 225 7.24 -1.78 5.86
CA LEU A 225 7.12 -0.36 6.12
C LEU A 225 8.26 0.16 6.99
N SER A 226 8.67 -0.57 8.02
CA SER A 226 9.81 -0.22 8.87
C SER A 226 11.08 -0.02 8.03
N SER A 227 11.40 -1.00 7.19
CA SER A 227 12.55 -0.93 6.26
C SER A 227 12.40 0.20 5.24
N PHE A 228 11.19 0.39 4.70
CA PHE A 228 10.90 1.43 3.72
C PHE A 228 11.04 2.83 4.32
N LEU A 229 10.48 3.08 5.50
CA LEU A 229 10.51 4.35 6.21
C LEU A 229 11.86 4.61 6.91
N GLY A 230 12.67 3.57 7.14
CA GLY A 230 13.97 3.68 7.80
C GLY A 230 13.82 3.99 9.29
N ILE A 231 12.81 3.40 9.91
CA ILE A 231 12.45 3.56 11.32
C ILE A 231 12.08 2.19 11.89
N GLU A 232 12.20 2.04 13.21
CA GLU A 232 11.58 0.92 13.93
C GLU A 232 10.12 1.30 14.24
N LEU A 233 9.18 0.48 13.80
CA LEU A 233 7.76 0.64 14.12
C LEU A 233 7.48 -0.01 15.47
N GLN A 234 6.89 0.73 16.42
CA GLN A 234 6.53 0.16 17.71
C GLN A 234 5.57 -1.03 17.50
N GLY A 235 5.87 -2.20 18.09
CA GLY A 235 5.12 -3.45 17.87
C GLY A 235 5.86 -4.51 17.07
N SER A 236 7.00 -4.19 16.44
CA SER A 236 7.90 -5.19 15.83
C SER A 236 8.69 -6.04 16.85
N GLU A 237 8.69 -5.66 18.13
CA GLU A 237 9.43 -6.34 19.22
C GLU A 237 8.61 -7.42 19.96
N ARG A 238 7.37 -7.71 19.55
CA ARG A 238 6.56 -8.76 20.20
C ARG A 238 6.86 -10.19 19.72
N PHE A 239 7.99 -10.42 19.06
CA PHE A 239 8.46 -11.75 18.64
C PHE A 239 9.97 -11.91 18.84
#